data_AF-A0A3D0D1U0-F1
#
_entry.id   AF-A0A3D0D1U0-F1
#
_cell.length_a   1.000
_cell.length_b   1.000
_cell.length_c   1.000
_cell.angle_alpha   90.00
_cell.angle_beta   90.00
_cell.angle_gamma   90.00
#
_symmetry.space_group_name_H-M   'P 1'
#
loop_
_entity.id
_entity.type
_entity.pdbx_description
1 polymer ?
#
loop_
_entity_poly.entity_id
_entity_poly.type
_entity_poly.pdbx_seq_one_letter_code
_entity_poly.pdbx_strand_id
1 'polypeptide(L)'
;MGTVQALQRELESLKADYVTVYAGLHHHLALGPQADDRRRRLHNDPRLAALNTLLAVDLLNRSELDGWKQALAALPTCREFHEAVIASTPTCPHCRLRPAQHHQTIRAEQVLDQLDARLDDLLRRWRQALRANLSSDAVRPSLDAMTLAERRPIEQFLAQPDDDPAIPERFVTAATQALHGIEVLTLQVDDLLAAIKAGGLPCTTEELARRFKEFVQRAMRGHDARNTRLTLDQ
;
A
#
# COMPACT_ATOMS: atom_id res chain seq x y z
N MET A 1 62.88 -25.28 -17.38
CA MET A 1 62.14 -24.25 -18.13
C MET A 1 60.75 -24.70 -18.58
N GLY A 2 60.56 -25.91 -19.14
CA GLY A 2 59.25 -26.36 -19.63
C GLY A 2 58.14 -26.55 -18.57
N THR A 3 58.47 -26.93 -17.34
CA THR A 3 57.50 -27.16 -16.25
C THR A 3 56.86 -25.86 -15.74
N VAL A 4 57.62 -24.77 -15.64
CA VAL A 4 57.11 -23.46 -15.19
C VAL A 4 56.12 -22.88 -16.21
N GLN A 5 56.43 -22.98 -17.50
CA GLN A 5 55.53 -22.55 -18.58
C GLN A 5 54.26 -23.41 -18.69
N ALA A 6 54.32 -24.69 -18.32
CA ALA A 6 53.13 -25.55 -18.25
C ALA A 6 52.20 -25.14 -17.10
N LEU A 7 52.76 -24.97 -15.89
CA LEU A 7 52.00 -24.53 -14.71
C LEU A 7 51.38 -23.14 -14.89
N GLN A 8 52.08 -22.22 -15.57
CA GLN A 8 51.54 -20.90 -15.85
C GLN A 8 50.30 -20.95 -16.76
N ARG A 9 50.35 -21.75 -17.84
CA ARG A 9 49.20 -21.94 -18.74
C ARG A 9 48.03 -22.61 -18.04
N GLU A 10 48.30 -23.59 -17.19
CA GLU A 10 47.27 -24.26 -16.38
C GLU A 10 46.59 -23.29 -15.41
N LEU A 11 47.37 -22.44 -14.72
CA LEU A 11 46.84 -21.39 -13.85
C LEU A 11 46.00 -20.35 -14.61
N GLU A 12 46.46 -19.92 -15.79
CA GLU A 12 45.74 -19.00 -16.65
C GLU A 12 44.40 -19.60 -17.12
N SER A 13 44.38 -20.89 -17.45
CA SER A 13 43.15 -21.64 -17.77
C SER A 13 42.20 -21.68 -16.58
N LEU A 14 42.68 -22.10 -15.40
CA LEU A 14 41.84 -22.20 -14.20
C LEU A 14 41.26 -20.85 -13.79
N LYS A 15 42.02 -19.77 -13.98
CA LYS A 15 41.55 -18.40 -13.76
C LYS A 15 40.46 -18.00 -14.74
N ALA A 16 40.59 -18.34 -16.03
CA ALA A 16 39.57 -18.07 -17.03
C ALA A 16 38.27 -18.85 -16.73
N ASP A 17 38.39 -20.11 -16.32
CA ASP A 17 37.25 -20.95 -15.90
C ASP A 17 36.56 -20.36 -14.68
N TYR A 18 37.34 -19.94 -13.68
CA TYR A 18 36.83 -19.26 -12.49
C TYR A 18 36.03 -18.00 -12.84
N VAL A 19 36.59 -17.13 -13.68
CA VAL A 19 35.93 -15.88 -14.09
C VAL A 19 34.62 -16.19 -14.80
N THR A 20 34.61 -17.19 -15.70
CA THR A 20 33.42 -17.62 -16.44
C THR A 20 32.31 -18.11 -15.49
N VAL A 21 32.65 -19.01 -14.56
CA VAL A 21 31.70 -19.56 -13.60
C VAL A 21 31.18 -18.48 -12.65
N TYR A 22 32.07 -17.65 -12.09
CA TYR A 22 31.67 -16.55 -11.21
C TYR A 22 30.76 -15.56 -11.93
N ALA A 23 31.10 -15.17 -13.16
CA ALA A 23 30.28 -14.27 -13.95
C ALA A 23 28.89 -14.85 -14.21
N GLY A 24 28.79 -16.13 -14.59
CA GLY A 24 27.50 -16.81 -14.75
C GLY A 24 26.65 -16.79 -13.48
N LEU A 25 27.25 -17.13 -12.34
CA LEU A 25 26.57 -17.08 -11.03
C LEU A 25 26.19 -15.66 -10.62
N HIS A 26 27.04 -14.68 -10.91
CA HIS A 26 26.77 -13.27 -10.62
C HIS A 26 25.57 -12.76 -11.41
N HIS A 27 25.54 -12.98 -12.73
CA HIS A 27 24.40 -12.62 -13.57
C HIS A 27 23.11 -13.37 -13.18
N HIS A 28 23.24 -14.57 -12.61
CA HIS A 28 22.09 -15.32 -12.09
C HIS A 28 21.52 -14.71 -10.79
N LEU A 29 22.40 -14.25 -9.89
CA LEU A 29 22.03 -13.89 -8.51
C LEU A 29 21.84 -12.38 -8.28
N ALA A 30 22.41 -11.53 -9.13
CA ALA A 30 22.34 -10.08 -8.98
C ALA A 30 21.71 -9.42 -10.21
N LEU A 31 20.88 -8.40 -9.99
CA LEU A 31 20.31 -7.59 -11.06
C LEU A 31 21.41 -6.69 -11.65
N GLY A 32 21.57 -6.78 -12.97
CA GLY A 32 22.35 -5.82 -13.76
C GLY A 32 21.63 -4.48 -13.92
N PRO A 33 22.20 -3.53 -14.69
CA PRO A 33 21.67 -2.17 -14.83
C PRO A 33 20.19 -2.09 -15.24
N GLN A 34 19.80 -2.81 -16.29
CA GLN A 34 18.44 -2.75 -16.83
C GLN A 34 17.41 -3.34 -15.86
N ALA A 35 17.75 -4.44 -15.20
CA ALA A 35 16.88 -5.08 -14.22
C ALA A 35 16.80 -4.28 -12.91
N ASP A 36 17.88 -3.64 -12.47
CA ASP A 36 17.83 -2.69 -11.35
C ASP A 36 17.00 -1.44 -11.69
N ASP A 37 17.03 -0.96 -12.93
CA ASP A 37 16.12 0.13 -13.36
C ASP A 37 14.64 -0.30 -13.27
N ARG A 38 14.31 -1.54 -13.64
CA ARG A 38 12.98 -2.12 -13.42
C ARG A 38 12.63 -2.18 -11.93
N ARG A 39 13.53 -2.67 -11.08
CA ARG A 39 13.35 -2.71 -9.61
C ARG A 39 13.07 -1.32 -9.04
N ARG A 40 13.83 -0.30 -9.45
CA ARG A 40 13.64 1.09 -9.02
C ARG A 40 12.29 1.67 -9.45
N ARG A 41 11.79 1.29 -10.64
CA ARG A 41 10.45 1.66 -11.08
C ARG A 41 9.37 1.07 -10.18
N LEU A 42 9.52 -0.20 -9.75
CA LEU A 42 8.57 -0.83 -8.82
C LEU A 42 8.45 -0.12 -7.47
N HIS A 43 9.52 0.51 -6.98
CA HIS A 43 9.47 1.33 -5.75
C HIS A 43 8.56 2.56 -5.86
N ASN A 44 8.35 3.08 -7.08
CA ASN A 44 7.52 4.26 -7.35
C ASN A 44 6.28 3.90 -8.18
N ASP A 45 5.89 2.62 -8.18
CA ASP A 45 4.82 2.13 -9.03
C ASP A 45 3.45 2.61 -8.55
N PRO A 46 2.55 3.04 -9.45
CA PRO A 46 1.18 3.45 -9.08
C PRO A 46 0.42 2.39 -8.28
N ARG A 47 0.60 1.09 -8.58
CA ARG A 47 -0.05 -0.02 -7.85
C ARG A 47 0.43 -0.07 -6.40
N LEU A 48 1.72 0.14 -6.18
CA LEU A 48 2.30 0.20 -4.83
C LEU A 48 1.79 1.43 -4.06
N ALA A 49 1.67 2.59 -4.72
CA ALA A 49 1.09 3.79 -4.13
C ALA A 49 -0.39 3.58 -3.73
N ALA A 50 -1.16 2.92 -4.60
CA ALA A 50 -2.55 2.54 -4.34
C ALA A 50 -2.66 1.63 -3.10
N LEU A 51 -1.88 0.54 -3.04
CA LEU A 51 -1.86 -0.38 -1.91
C LEU A 51 -1.48 0.31 -0.59
N ASN A 52 -0.49 1.22 -0.62
CA ASN A 52 -0.14 2.01 0.56
C ASN A 52 -1.28 2.93 1.03
N THR A 53 -2.06 3.46 0.09
CA THR A 53 -3.23 4.29 0.40
C THR A 53 -4.35 3.45 1.02
N LEU A 54 -4.62 2.27 0.44
CA LEU A 54 -5.66 1.36 0.91
C LEU A 54 -5.38 0.76 2.30
N LEU A 55 -4.11 0.66 2.71
CA LEU A 55 -3.71 0.21 4.06
C LEU A 55 -4.34 1.00 5.22
N ALA A 56 -4.83 2.22 4.97
CA ALA A 56 -5.51 3.04 5.97
C ALA A 56 -6.98 2.63 6.18
N VAL A 57 -7.50 1.70 5.38
CA VAL A 57 -8.76 1.01 5.65
C VAL A 57 -8.43 -0.22 6.50
N ASP A 58 -8.88 -0.24 7.76
CA ASP A 58 -8.59 -1.26 8.79
C ASP A 58 -9.25 -2.63 8.51
N LEU A 59 -9.04 -3.16 7.30
CA LEU A 59 -9.55 -4.43 6.80
C LEU A 59 -8.45 -5.25 6.10
N LEU A 60 -7.37 -4.59 5.66
CA LEU A 60 -6.39 -5.16 4.74
C LEU A 60 -5.13 -5.68 5.46
N ASN A 61 -4.53 -6.73 4.90
CA ASN A 61 -3.38 -7.39 5.52
C ASN A 61 -2.07 -6.65 5.25
N ARG A 62 -1.65 -5.82 6.20
CA ARG A 62 -0.36 -5.09 6.17
C ARG A 62 0.86 -5.98 5.97
N SER A 63 0.89 -7.16 6.60
CA SER A 63 2.06 -8.04 6.56
C SER A 63 2.39 -8.52 5.15
N GLU A 64 1.38 -8.66 4.29
CA GLU A 64 1.56 -9.16 2.93
C GLU A 64 2.32 -8.14 2.06
N LEU A 65 1.95 -6.86 2.15
CA LEU A 65 2.60 -5.77 1.43
C LEU A 65 4.01 -5.50 1.99
N ASP A 66 4.19 -5.57 3.30
CA ASP A 66 5.50 -5.40 3.92
C ASP A 66 6.47 -6.51 3.51
N GLY A 67 6.00 -7.77 3.46
CA GLY A 67 6.79 -8.88 2.94
C GLY A 67 7.16 -8.71 1.47
N TRP A 68 6.26 -8.15 0.64
CA TRP A 68 6.57 -7.82 -0.75
C TRP A 68 7.67 -6.74 -0.85
N LYS A 69 7.56 -5.65 -0.06
CA LYS A 69 8.57 -4.57 -0.03
C LYS A 69 9.94 -5.07 0.42
N GLN A 70 9.97 -5.93 1.43
CA GLN A 70 11.19 -6.56 1.92
C GLN A 70 11.83 -7.45 0.85
N ALA A 71 11.04 -8.26 0.15
CA ALA A 71 11.55 -9.10 -0.94
C ALA A 71 12.14 -8.27 -2.08
N LEU A 72 11.50 -7.16 -2.48
CA LEU A 72 12.02 -6.25 -3.50
C LEU A 72 13.35 -5.62 -3.07
N ALA A 73 13.45 -5.17 -1.82
CA ALA A 73 14.65 -4.55 -1.26
C ALA A 73 15.81 -5.55 -1.10
N ALA A 74 15.51 -6.82 -0.83
CA ALA A 74 16.49 -7.88 -0.63
C ALA A 74 17.17 -8.36 -1.93
N LEU A 75 16.65 -7.99 -3.11
CA LEU A 75 17.25 -8.39 -4.38
C LEU A 75 18.67 -7.82 -4.54
N PRO A 76 19.70 -8.68 -4.70
CA PRO A 76 21.06 -8.21 -4.92
C PRO A 76 21.18 -7.45 -6.25
N THR A 77 21.97 -6.38 -6.27
CA THR A 77 22.16 -5.54 -7.47
C THR A 77 23.61 -5.19 -7.65
N CYS A 78 24.08 -5.18 -8.89
CA CYS A 78 25.43 -4.75 -9.24
C CYS A 78 25.44 -4.24 -10.68
N ARG A 79 25.59 -2.93 -10.87
CA ARG A 79 25.48 -2.29 -12.19
C ARG A 79 26.81 -2.24 -12.93
N GLU A 80 27.89 -2.36 -12.18
CA GLU A 80 29.28 -2.15 -12.61
C GLU A 80 29.99 -3.47 -12.93
N PHE A 81 29.30 -4.61 -12.83
CA PHE A 81 29.93 -5.91 -13.04
C PHE A 81 30.23 -6.16 -14.52
N HIS A 82 31.47 -6.57 -14.77
CA HIS A 82 31.92 -7.23 -15.99
C HIS A 82 33.12 -8.13 -15.63
N GLU A 83 33.48 -9.06 -16.48
CA GLU A 83 34.48 -10.11 -16.20
C GLU A 83 35.85 -9.53 -15.83
N ALA A 84 36.27 -8.44 -16.49
CA ALA A 84 37.53 -7.78 -16.18
C ALA A 84 37.61 -7.21 -14.75
N VAL A 85 36.48 -6.94 -14.08
CA VAL A 85 36.45 -6.46 -12.68
C VAL A 85 37.05 -7.50 -11.73
N ILE A 86 36.87 -8.79 -12.01
CA ILE A 86 37.38 -9.89 -11.18
C ILE A 86 38.66 -10.52 -11.74
N ALA A 87 39.28 -9.89 -12.73
CA ALA A 87 40.52 -10.39 -13.33
C ALA A 87 41.69 -10.39 -12.34
N SER A 88 41.67 -9.60 -11.28
CA SER A 88 42.71 -9.58 -10.25
C SER A 88 42.19 -9.86 -8.83
N THR A 89 40.88 -10.03 -8.67
CA THR A 89 40.23 -10.26 -7.38
C THR A 89 39.19 -11.38 -7.47
N PRO A 90 39.14 -12.33 -6.52
CA PRO A 90 38.22 -13.48 -6.56
C PRO A 90 36.79 -13.11 -6.11
N THR A 91 36.43 -11.84 -6.07
CA THR A 91 35.09 -11.38 -5.69
C THR A 91 34.87 -10.03 -6.33
N CYS A 92 33.65 -9.77 -6.79
CA CYS A 92 33.28 -8.44 -7.28
C CYS A 92 33.50 -7.39 -6.18
N PRO A 93 34.32 -6.35 -6.40
CA PRO A 93 34.61 -5.32 -5.42
C PRO A 93 33.41 -4.37 -5.20
N HIS A 94 32.47 -4.31 -6.15
CA HIS A 94 31.30 -3.42 -6.09
C HIS A 94 30.20 -3.97 -5.18
N CYS A 95 29.75 -5.21 -5.42
CA CYS A 95 28.65 -5.83 -4.68
C CYS A 95 29.11 -6.86 -3.62
N ARG A 96 30.38 -7.29 -3.66
CA ARG A 96 30.96 -8.32 -2.78
C ARG A 96 30.20 -9.65 -2.78
N LEU A 97 29.48 -9.94 -3.87
CA LEU A 97 28.66 -11.13 -4.00
C LEU A 97 29.49 -12.41 -3.83
N ARG A 98 29.05 -13.29 -2.93
CA ARG A 98 29.66 -14.59 -2.68
C ARG A 98 28.68 -15.70 -3.07
N PRO A 99 28.72 -16.21 -4.31
CA PRO A 99 27.69 -17.12 -4.80
C PRO A 99 27.40 -18.33 -3.89
N ALA A 100 28.42 -18.89 -3.24
CA ALA A 100 28.26 -20.02 -2.32
C ALA A 100 27.39 -19.74 -1.07
N GLN A 101 27.17 -18.47 -0.72
CA GLN A 101 26.31 -18.06 0.40
C GLN A 101 24.85 -17.84 -0.03
N HIS A 102 24.56 -17.90 -1.33
CA HIS A 102 23.22 -17.75 -1.86
C HIS A 102 22.62 -19.12 -2.18
N HIS A 103 21.49 -19.44 -1.55
CA HIS A 103 20.72 -20.66 -1.82
C HIS A 103 19.64 -20.47 -2.89
N GLN A 104 19.66 -19.33 -3.57
CA GLN A 104 18.60 -18.96 -4.51
C GLN A 104 18.74 -19.77 -5.81
N THR A 105 17.74 -20.60 -6.08
CA THR A 105 17.68 -21.48 -7.26
C THR A 105 17.15 -20.80 -8.52
N ILE A 106 16.39 -19.71 -8.38
CA ILE A 106 15.82 -18.94 -9.49
C ILE A 106 16.59 -17.65 -9.75
N ARG A 107 16.63 -17.21 -11.01
CA ARG A 107 17.35 -15.99 -11.39
C ARG A 107 16.77 -14.77 -10.69
N ALA A 108 17.62 -13.81 -10.31
CA ALA A 108 17.19 -12.57 -9.69
C ALA A 108 16.16 -11.81 -10.55
N GLU A 109 16.33 -11.80 -11.87
CA GLU A 109 15.37 -11.20 -12.79
C GLU A 109 14.02 -11.92 -12.79
N GLN A 110 14.00 -13.25 -12.66
CA GLN A 110 12.77 -14.02 -12.56
C GLN A 110 12.04 -13.74 -11.23
N VAL A 111 12.80 -13.54 -10.13
CA VAL A 111 12.20 -13.08 -8.86
C VAL A 111 11.57 -11.70 -9.03
N LEU A 112 12.24 -10.79 -9.75
CA LEU A 112 11.72 -9.47 -10.03
C LEU A 112 10.41 -9.54 -10.85
N ASP A 113 10.33 -10.39 -11.87
CA ASP A 113 9.10 -10.64 -12.65
C ASP A 113 7.97 -11.18 -11.78
N GLN A 114 8.29 -12.10 -10.86
CA GLN A 114 7.31 -12.65 -9.91
C GLN A 114 6.80 -11.58 -8.94
N LEU A 115 7.67 -10.68 -8.47
CA LEU A 115 7.27 -9.57 -7.62
C LEU A 115 6.36 -8.59 -8.36
N ASP A 116 6.65 -8.29 -9.62
CA ASP A 116 5.80 -7.45 -10.46
C ASP A 116 4.40 -8.06 -10.62
N ALA A 117 4.30 -9.33 -11.01
CA ALA A 117 3.01 -10.04 -11.12
C ALA A 117 2.27 -10.14 -9.78
N ARG A 118 2.99 -10.35 -8.67
CA ARG A 118 2.41 -10.38 -7.33
C ARG A 118 1.86 -9.01 -6.92
N LEU A 119 2.44 -7.91 -7.39
CA LEU A 119 1.93 -6.57 -7.13
C LEU A 119 0.56 -6.35 -7.79
N ASP A 120 0.36 -6.84 -9.02
CA ASP A 120 -0.94 -6.84 -9.69
C ASP A 120 -1.98 -7.69 -8.95
N ASP A 121 -1.60 -8.88 -8.50
CA ASP A 121 -2.48 -9.77 -7.76
C ASP A 121 -2.90 -9.17 -6.42
N LEU A 122 -1.96 -8.57 -5.68
CA LEU A 122 -2.22 -7.85 -4.43
C LEU A 122 -3.27 -6.76 -4.63
N LEU A 123 -3.07 -5.90 -5.64
CA LEU A 123 -4.00 -4.81 -5.93
C LEU A 123 -5.40 -5.36 -6.23
N ARG A 124 -5.50 -6.35 -7.13
CA ARG A 124 -6.77 -6.97 -7.51
C ARG A 124 -7.50 -7.56 -6.32
N ARG A 125 -6.82 -8.38 -5.51
CA ARG A 125 -7.44 -9.00 -4.34
C ARG A 125 -7.90 -7.99 -3.30
N TRP A 126 -7.13 -6.94 -3.05
CA TRP A 126 -7.51 -5.91 -2.07
C TRP A 126 -8.71 -5.08 -2.55
N ARG A 127 -8.73 -4.71 -3.84
CA ARG A 127 -9.88 -4.02 -4.44
C ARG A 127 -11.14 -4.89 -4.40
N GLN A 128 -11.01 -6.19 -4.70
CA GLN A 128 -12.12 -7.15 -4.60
C GLN A 128 -12.63 -7.32 -3.17
N ALA A 129 -11.73 -7.44 -2.19
CA ALA A 129 -12.12 -7.53 -0.78
C ALA A 129 -12.88 -6.29 -0.33
N LEU A 130 -12.40 -5.08 -0.67
CA LEU A 130 -13.09 -3.83 -0.36
C LEU A 130 -14.46 -3.76 -1.05
N ARG A 131 -14.54 -4.09 -2.33
CA ARG A 131 -15.79 -4.14 -3.09
C ARG A 131 -16.79 -5.09 -2.45
N ALA A 132 -16.37 -6.30 -2.08
CA ALA A 132 -17.25 -7.29 -1.46
C ALA A 132 -17.81 -6.78 -0.12
N ASN A 133 -16.99 -6.12 0.71
CA ASN A 133 -17.44 -5.57 1.97
C ASN A 133 -18.35 -4.36 1.79
N LEU A 134 -17.99 -3.41 0.92
CA LEU A 134 -18.75 -2.20 0.64
C LEU A 134 -20.11 -2.48 -0.04
N SER A 135 -20.22 -3.58 -0.78
CA SER A 135 -21.48 -4.03 -1.40
C SER A 135 -22.30 -4.99 -0.52
N SER A 136 -21.86 -5.26 0.70
CA SER A 136 -22.58 -6.19 1.60
C SER A 136 -23.81 -5.54 2.23
N ASP A 137 -24.83 -6.35 2.52
CA ASP A 137 -26.05 -5.89 3.20
C ASP A 137 -25.77 -5.27 4.59
N ALA A 138 -24.67 -5.69 5.25
CA ALA A 138 -24.25 -5.17 6.55
C ALA A 138 -23.82 -3.69 6.49
N VAL A 139 -23.26 -3.23 5.36
CA VAL A 139 -22.75 -1.86 5.19
C VAL A 139 -23.81 -0.92 4.61
N ARG A 140 -24.90 -1.47 4.08
CA ARG A 140 -25.97 -0.73 3.42
C ARG A 140 -26.61 0.35 4.31
N PRO A 141 -26.94 0.11 5.60
CA PRO A 141 -27.48 1.15 6.47
C PRO A 141 -26.54 2.34 6.62
N SER A 142 -25.22 2.08 6.73
CA SER A 142 -24.23 3.14 6.80
C SER A 142 -24.22 3.95 5.51
N LEU A 143 -24.16 3.27 4.35
CA LEU A 143 -24.18 3.94 3.06
C LEU A 143 -25.42 4.82 2.90
N ASP A 144 -26.60 4.31 3.27
CA ASP A 144 -27.88 5.03 3.21
C ASP A 144 -27.88 6.29 4.10
N ALA A 145 -27.19 6.26 5.24
CA ALA A 145 -27.01 7.40 6.14
C ALA A 145 -25.98 8.45 5.66
N MET A 146 -25.15 8.14 4.65
CA MET A 146 -24.18 9.08 4.07
C MET A 146 -24.85 10.09 3.14
N THR A 147 -24.34 11.32 3.11
CA THR A 147 -24.70 12.30 2.09
C THR A 147 -24.19 11.87 0.70
N LEU A 148 -24.79 12.41 -0.38
CA LEU A 148 -24.35 12.12 -1.75
C LEU A 148 -22.87 12.46 -1.99
N ALA A 149 -22.36 13.53 -1.37
CA ALA A 149 -20.95 13.92 -1.49
C ALA A 149 -20.01 12.93 -0.81
N GLU A 150 -20.42 12.35 0.31
CA GLU A 150 -19.64 11.34 1.04
C GLU A 150 -19.68 9.97 0.34
N ARG A 151 -20.79 9.62 -0.32
CA ARG A 151 -20.95 8.34 -1.03
C ARG A 151 -20.24 8.30 -2.38
N ARG A 152 -20.13 9.45 -3.07
CA ARG A 152 -19.56 9.55 -4.42
C ARG A 152 -18.17 8.90 -4.58
N PRO A 153 -17.17 9.08 -3.69
CA PRO A 153 -15.89 8.40 -3.81
C PRO A 153 -15.99 6.88 -3.79
N ILE A 154 -16.92 6.33 -3.01
CA ILE A 154 -17.18 4.88 -2.95
C ILE A 154 -17.76 4.40 -4.27
N GLU A 155 -18.77 5.10 -4.81
CA GLU A 155 -19.39 4.77 -6.09
C GLU A 155 -18.37 4.82 -7.25
N GLN A 156 -17.50 5.84 -7.27
CA GLN A 156 -16.41 5.94 -8.24
C GLN A 156 -15.46 4.75 -8.15
N PHE A 157 -15.06 4.36 -6.94
CA PHE A 157 -14.19 3.21 -6.73
C PHE A 157 -14.85 1.90 -7.19
N LEU A 158 -16.15 1.72 -6.90
CA LEU A 158 -16.93 0.56 -7.33
C LEU A 158 -17.16 0.53 -8.84
N ALA A 159 -17.12 1.66 -9.53
CA ALA A 159 -17.23 1.71 -10.99
C ALA A 159 -15.92 1.34 -11.72
N GLN A 160 -14.77 1.49 -11.06
CA GLN A 160 -13.46 1.15 -11.61
C GLN A 160 -13.25 -0.38 -11.65
N PRO A 161 -12.42 -0.89 -12.58
CA PRO A 161 -12.01 -2.28 -12.59
C PRO A 161 -11.09 -2.60 -11.40
N ASP A 162 -10.91 -3.88 -11.10
CA ASP A 162 -10.14 -4.32 -9.93
C ASP A 162 -8.62 -4.19 -10.12
N ASP A 163 -8.14 -3.90 -11.34
CA ASP A 163 -6.74 -3.65 -11.65
C ASP A 163 -6.39 -2.16 -11.78
N ASP A 164 -7.35 -1.26 -11.57
CA ASP A 164 -7.11 0.19 -11.63
C ASP A 164 -6.32 0.66 -10.39
N PRO A 165 -5.09 1.22 -10.55
CA PRO A 165 -4.33 1.76 -9.44
C PRO A 165 -4.85 3.13 -8.97
N ALA A 166 -5.73 3.81 -9.71
CA ALA A 166 -6.28 5.09 -9.29
C ALA A 166 -7.25 4.88 -8.11
N ILE A 167 -6.97 5.58 -7.00
CA ILE A 167 -7.85 5.62 -5.83
C ILE A 167 -8.57 6.97 -5.83
N PRO A 168 -9.92 7.03 -5.85
CA PRO A 168 -10.64 8.28 -5.83
C PRO A 168 -10.30 9.13 -4.61
N GLU A 169 -10.31 10.45 -4.78
CA GLU A 169 -10.05 11.38 -3.68
C GLU A 169 -11.04 11.15 -2.54
N ARG A 170 -10.55 11.16 -1.30
CA ARG A 170 -11.35 10.91 -0.07
C ARG A 170 -11.97 9.51 0.03
N PHE A 171 -11.66 8.58 -0.90
CA PHE A 171 -12.17 7.21 -0.85
C PHE A 171 -11.88 6.53 0.48
N VAL A 172 -10.63 6.56 0.97
CA VAL A 172 -10.24 5.90 2.22
C VAL A 172 -11.11 6.36 3.38
N THR A 173 -11.29 7.67 3.55
CA THR A 173 -12.12 8.22 4.63
C THR A 173 -13.58 7.75 4.50
N ALA A 174 -14.16 7.82 3.30
CA ALA A 174 -15.53 7.41 3.05
C ALA A 174 -15.74 5.91 3.29
N ALA A 175 -14.85 5.07 2.76
CA ALA A 175 -14.89 3.63 2.91
C ALA A 175 -14.73 3.19 4.37
N THR A 176 -13.76 3.76 5.09
CA THR A 176 -13.56 3.49 6.52
C THR A 176 -14.79 3.87 7.34
N GLN A 177 -15.42 5.02 7.04
CA GLN A 177 -16.64 5.44 7.71
C GLN A 177 -17.81 4.48 7.44
N ALA A 178 -18.00 4.07 6.18
CA ALA A 178 -19.07 3.13 5.83
C ALA A 178 -18.88 1.76 6.51
N LEU A 179 -17.65 1.25 6.51
CA LEU A 179 -17.30 -0.07 7.07
C LEU A 179 -17.36 -0.12 8.60
N HIS A 180 -17.08 0.98 9.30
CA HIS A 180 -17.19 1.03 10.76
C HIS A 180 -18.61 1.22 11.30
N GLY A 181 -19.58 1.50 10.43
CA GLY A 181 -20.95 1.80 10.85
C GLY A 181 -21.20 3.30 10.99
N ILE A 182 -22.34 3.76 10.49
CA ILE A 182 -22.85 5.11 10.74
C ILE A 182 -24.12 5.01 11.56
N GLU A 183 -24.14 5.71 12.68
CA GLU A 183 -25.30 5.84 13.54
C GLU A 183 -26.11 7.08 13.12
N VAL A 184 -27.44 6.96 13.02
CA VAL A 184 -28.31 8.12 12.81
C VAL A 184 -29.05 8.43 14.09
N LEU A 185 -28.81 9.62 14.64
CA LEU A 185 -29.50 10.13 15.82
C LEU A 185 -30.55 11.15 15.38
N THR A 186 -31.82 10.80 15.58
CA THR A 186 -32.96 11.68 15.30
C THR A 186 -33.20 12.60 16.50
N LEU A 187 -33.06 13.90 16.29
CA LEU A 187 -33.39 14.95 17.24
C LEU A 187 -34.86 15.32 17.09
N GLN A 188 -35.57 15.41 18.21
CA GLN A 188 -36.96 15.85 18.21
C GLN A 188 -37.04 17.37 17.99
N VAL A 189 -37.82 17.82 17.01
CA VAL A 189 -38.00 19.25 16.68
C VAL A 189 -38.63 20.00 17.86
N ASP A 190 -39.57 19.38 18.57
CA ASP A 190 -40.20 19.98 19.75
C ASP A 190 -39.20 20.22 20.89
N ASP A 191 -38.30 19.25 21.14
CA ASP A 191 -37.25 19.39 22.14
C ASP A 191 -36.22 20.45 21.74
N LEU A 192 -35.87 20.52 20.45
CA LEU A 192 -35.02 21.55 19.91
C LEU A 192 -35.64 22.95 20.11
N LEU A 193 -36.92 23.10 19.77
CA LEU A 193 -37.65 24.36 19.95
C LEU A 193 -37.76 24.75 21.43
N ALA A 194 -38.02 23.78 22.31
CA ALA A 194 -38.04 24.00 23.75
C ALA A 194 -36.66 24.46 24.26
N ALA A 195 -35.58 23.82 23.82
CA ALA A 195 -34.21 24.17 24.19
C ALA A 195 -33.81 25.58 23.71
N ILE A 196 -34.23 25.97 22.50
CA ILE A 196 -33.97 27.31 21.96
C ILE A 196 -34.73 28.39 22.76
N LYS A 197 -35.97 28.11 23.15
CA LYS A 197 -36.81 29.01 23.96
C LYS A 197 -36.42 29.04 25.44
N ALA A 198 -35.58 28.12 25.90
CA ALA A 198 -35.19 28.01 27.30
C ALA A 198 -34.48 29.29 27.79
N GLY A 199 -34.97 29.88 28.88
CA GLY A 199 -34.48 31.18 29.38
C GLY A 199 -35.16 32.41 28.76
N GLY A 200 -36.21 32.21 27.96
CA GLY A 200 -37.08 33.28 27.47
C GLY A 200 -36.60 33.96 26.18
N LEU A 201 -37.52 34.72 25.58
CA LEU A 201 -37.33 35.60 24.43
C LEU A 201 -37.88 37.00 24.79
N PRO A 202 -37.29 38.10 24.28
CA PRO A 202 -36.16 38.17 23.35
C PRO A 202 -34.80 37.82 24.00
N CYS A 203 -33.82 37.43 23.20
CA CYS A 203 -32.46 37.11 23.63
C CYS A 203 -31.40 37.64 22.65
N THR A 204 -30.14 37.65 23.05
CA THR A 204 -29.00 37.97 22.19
C THR A 204 -28.66 36.83 21.22
N THR A 205 -27.87 37.14 20.19
CA THR A 205 -27.36 36.14 19.25
C THR A 205 -26.43 35.13 19.91
N GLU A 206 -25.57 35.56 20.85
CA GLU A 206 -24.70 34.63 21.59
C GLU A 206 -25.50 33.65 22.44
N GLU A 207 -26.55 34.12 23.12
CA GLU A 207 -27.41 33.26 23.94
C GLU A 207 -28.11 32.20 23.10
N LEU A 208 -28.65 32.58 21.94
CA LEU A 208 -29.33 31.66 21.04
C LEU A 208 -28.39 30.57 20.51
N ALA A 209 -27.21 30.96 20.05
CA ALA A 209 -26.19 30.02 19.55
C ALA A 209 -25.69 29.08 20.66
N ARG A 210 -25.51 29.60 21.87
CA ARG A 210 -25.12 28.80 23.04
C ARG A 210 -26.18 27.75 23.37
N ARG A 211 -27.47 28.11 23.41
CA ARG A 211 -28.58 27.18 23.68
C ARG A 211 -28.63 26.04 22.65
N PHE A 212 -28.49 26.35 21.37
CA PHE A 212 -28.42 25.35 20.30
C PHE A 212 -27.23 24.40 20.48
N LYS A 213 -26.04 24.96 20.73
CA LYS A 213 -24.83 24.15 20.94
C LYS A 213 -24.96 23.22 22.16
N GLU A 214 -25.49 23.73 23.27
CA GLU A 214 -25.73 22.94 24.48
C GLU A 214 -26.75 21.81 24.25
N PHE A 215 -27.80 22.05 23.46
CA PHE A 215 -28.75 21.03 23.06
C PHE A 215 -28.08 19.91 22.25
N VAL A 216 -27.35 20.27 21.18
CA VAL A 216 -26.64 19.30 20.34
C VAL A 216 -25.62 18.52 21.14
N GLN A 217 -24.83 19.18 22.00
CA GLN A 217 -23.86 18.51 22.86
C GLN A 217 -24.50 17.51 23.83
N ARG A 218 -25.69 17.82 24.34
CA ARG A 218 -26.44 16.95 25.24
C ARG A 218 -26.98 15.73 24.50
N ALA A 219 -27.53 15.94 23.29
CA ALA A 219 -28.01 14.87 22.44
C ALA A 219 -26.86 13.95 22.00
N MET A 220 -25.69 14.50 21.72
CA MET A 220 -24.48 13.76 21.32
C MET A 220 -23.73 13.07 22.49
N ARG A 221 -24.22 13.14 23.73
CA ARG A 221 -23.55 12.47 24.86
C ARG A 221 -23.57 10.96 24.68
N GLY A 222 -22.38 10.35 24.69
CA GLY A 222 -22.23 8.90 24.50
C GLY A 222 -22.13 8.47 23.04
N HIS A 223 -22.24 9.41 22.09
CA HIS A 223 -22.12 9.17 20.65
C HIS A 223 -20.76 9.66 20.12
N ASP A 224 -20.21 8.99 19.11
CA ASP A 224 -19.00 9.44 18.42
C ASP A 224 -19.38 10.38 17.27
N ALA A 225 -18.99 11.65 17.39
CA ALA A 225 -19.23 12.67 16.37
C ALA A 225 -18.66 12.32 14.97
N ARG A 226 -17.70 11.38 14.87
CA ARG A 226 -17.17 10.90 13.58
C ARG A 226 -18.17 10.02 12.84
N ASN A 227 -18.89 9.17 13.56
CA ASN A 227 -19.75 8.14 13.00
C ASN A 227 -21.25 8.39 13.22
N THR A 228 -21.63 9.37 14.02
CA THR A 228 -23.05 9.73 14.23
C THR A 228 -23.47 10.86 13.27
N ARG A 229 -24.66 10.72 12.68
CA ARG A 229 -25.31 11.73 11.84
C ARG A 229 -26.58 12.19 12.53
N LEU A 230 -26.78 13.50 12.62
CA LEU A 230 -27.94 14.10 13.24
C LEU A 230 -29.02 14.35 12.17
N THR A 231 -30.24 13.89 12.42
CA THR A 231 -31.43 14.25 11.63
C THR A 231 -32.49 14.86 12.53
N LEU A 232 -33.49 15.51 11.96
CA LEU A 232 -34.68 15.97 12.68
C LEU A 232 -35.86 15.05 12.33
N ASP A 233 -36.75 14.79 13.28
CA ASP A 233 -38.05 14.22 12.97
C ASP A 233 -38.91 15.25 12.22
N GLN A 234 -39.72 14.77 11.27
CA GLN A 234 -40.61 15.61 10.47
C GLN A 234 -41.99 15.72 11.10
#